data_AF-A0A2A6E7C4-F1
#
_entry.id   AF-A0A2A6E7C4-F1
#
_cell.length_a   1.000
_cell.length_b   1.000
_cell.length_c   1.000
_cell.angle_alpha   90.00
_cell.angle_beta   90.00
_cell.angle_gamma   90.00
#
_symmetry.space_group_name_H-M   'P 1'
#
loop_
_entity.id
_entity.type
_entity.pdbx_description
1 polymer ?
#
loop_
_entity_poly.entity_id
_entity_poly.type
_entity_poly.pdbx_seq_one_letter_code
_entity_poly.pdbx_strand_id
1 'polypeptide(L)'
;MEEIGKYSPELYNDVCRIIENTRTRLATTANAEVCLMNWQVGLRIKTEILKDQRAEYGKEVIKNLAKLLTEKYGKGWSFYKLQHCVRSAYIFANIEYLMLEESNIKVAQYYTQLPDKKILSKKLDKAIAIAREAKQQK
;
A
#
# COMPACT_ATOMS: atom_id res chain seq x y z
N MET A 1 -6.78 13.51 -31.36
CA MET A 1 -7.13 13.10 -29.98
C MET A 1 -8.49 13.68 -29.56
N GLU A 2 -9.36 14.03 -30.52
CA GLU A 2 -10.47 14.98 -30.30
C GLU A 2 -11.84 14.44 -30.76
N GLU A 3 -11.92 13.18 -31.22
CA GLU A 3 -13.18 12.65 -31.78
C GLU A 3 -14.10 12.03 -30.72
N ILE A 4 -13.62 11.22 -29.78
CA ILE A 4 -14.52 10.47 -28.87
C ILE A 4 -15.25 11.38 -27.88
N GLY A 5 -14.58 12.42 -27.37
CA GLY A 5 -15.18 13.37 -26.42
C GLY A 5 -16.35 14.18 -27.01
N LYS A 6 -16.49 14.19 -28.34
CA LYS A 6 -17.54 14.92 -29.06
C LYS A 6 -18.77 14.06 -29.39
N TYR A 7 -18.64 12.72 -29.43
CA TYR A 7 -19.72 11.80 -29.83
C TYR A 7 -20.42 11.08 -28.67
N SER A 8 -19.77 10.91 -27.51
CA SER A 8 -20.44 10.46 -26.27
C SER A 8 -19.66 10.95 -25.04
N PRO A 9 -19.85 12.22 -24.64
CA PRO A 9 -19.25 12.80 -23.45
C PRO A 9 -19.55 11.96 -22.19
N GLU A 10 -20.74 11.38 -22.10
CA GLU A 10 -21.16 10.52 -20.98
C GLU A 10 -20.32 9.25 -20.90
N LEU A 11 -20.11 8.54 -22.02
CA LEU A 11 -19.28 7.34 -22.06
C LEU A 11 -17.83 7.65 -21.66
N TYR A 12 -17.27 8.73 -22.19
CA TYR A 12 -15.91 9.15 -21.83
C TYR A 12 -15.80 9.46 -20.33
N ASN A 13 -16.73 10.23 -19.79
CA ASN A 13 -16.76 10.58 -18.37
C ASN A 13 -16.93 9.35 -17.47
N ASP A 14 -17.79 8.40 -17.87
CA ASP A 14 -17.98 7.16 -17.12
C ASP A 14 -16.72 6.29 -17.13
N VAL A 15 -16.04 6.14 -18.27
CA VAL A 15 -14.78 5.39 -18.36
C VAL A 15 -13.70 6.05 -17.49
N CYS A 16 -13.56 7.38 -17.56
CA CYS A 16 -12.65 8.12 -16.67
C CYS A 16 -12.99 7.89 -15.20
N ARG A 17 -14.27 7.97 -14.82
CA ARG A 17 -14.71 7.74 -13.43
C ARG A 17 -14.39 6.33 -12.97
N ILE A 18 -14.56 5.31 -13.80
CA ILE A 18 -14.19 3.92 -13.49
C ILE A 18 -12.67 3.81 -13.19
N ILE A 19 -11.84 4.43 -14.02
CA ILE A 19 -10.39 4.44 -13.85
C ILE A 19 -10.00 5.14 -12.55
N GLU A 20 -10.51 6.35 -12.31
CA GLU A 20 -10.16 7.15 -11.14
C GLU A 20 -10.67 6.54 -9.82
N ASN A 21 -11.86 5.96 -9.83
CA ASN A 21 -12.37 5.23 -8.67
C ASN A 21 -11.49 4.00 -8.35
N THR A 22 -11.01 3.30 -9.38
CA THR A 22 -10.12 2.15 -9.19
C THR A 22 -8.77 2.56 -8.62
N ARG A 23 -8.17 3.64 -9.15
CA ARG A 23 -6.92 4.22 -8.60
C ARG A 23 -7.09 4.65 -7.15
N THR A 24 -8.19 5.32 -6.84
CA THR A 24 -8.50 5.77 -5.47
C THR A 24 -8.60 4.59 -4.52
N ARG A 25 -9.40 3.56 -4.84
CA ARG A 25 -9.53 2.36 -4.00
C ARG A 25 -8.18 1.67 -3.75
N LEU A 26 -7.39 1.43 -4.80
CA LEU A 26 -6.09 0.78 -4.67
C LEU A 26 -5.15 1.56 -3.75
N ALA A 27 -5.14 2.89 -3.88
CA ALA A 27 -4.31 3.70 -3.01
C ALA A 27 -4.81 3.70 -1.56
N THR A 28 -6.12 3.80 -1.32
CA THR A 28 -6.68 3.69 0.04
C THR A 28 -6.25 2.37 0.70
N THR A 29 -6.43 1.25 0.01
CA THR A 29 -6.00 -0.07 0.51
C THR A 29 -4.50 -0.12 0.77
N ALA A 30 -3.67 0.31 -0.20
CA ALA A 30 -2.22 0.29 -0.03
C ALA A 30 -1.73 1.21 1.10
N ASN A 31 -2.34 2.38 1.29
CA ASN A 31 -2.03 3.27 2.41
C ASN A 31 -2.34 2.60 3.75
N ALA A 32 -3.52 1.98 3.86
CA ALA A 32 -3.92 1.27 5.07
C ALA A 32 -2.92 0.17 5.42
N GLU A 33 -2.53 -0.65 4.44
CA GLU A 33 -1.55 -1.72 4.60
C GLU A 33 -0.17 -1.19 5.01
N VAL A 34 0.31 -0.10 4.40
CA VAL A 34 1.60 0.50 4.76
C VAL A 34 1.58 1.07 6.18
N CYS A 35 0.50 1.73 6.58
CA CYS A 35 0.34 2.24 7.94
C CYS A 35 0.28 1.10 8.96
N LEU A 36 -0.49 0.04 8.66
CA LEU A 36 -0.58 -1.15 9.49
C LEU A 36 0.80 -1.82 9.64
N MET A 37 1.51 -2.03 8.54
CA MET A 37 2.86 -2.59 8.54
C MET A 37 3.80 -1.76 9.45
N ASN A 38 3.79 -0.43 9.31
CA ASN A 38 4.62 0.45 10.14
C ASN A 38 4.29 0.30 11.63
N TRP A 39 2.99 0.22 11.97
CA TRP A 39 2.56 0.03 13.35
C TRP A 39 2.96 -1.35 13.88
N GLN A 40 2.74 -2.43 13.12
CA GLN A 40 3.11 -3.80 13.52
C GLN A 40 4.62 -3.95 13.74
N VAL A 41 5.44 -3.35 12.87
CA VAL A 41 6.89 -3.29 13.05
C VAL A 41 7.23 -2.58 14.37
N GLY A 42 6.60 -1.44 14.63
CA GLY A 42 6.76 -0.71 15.88
C GLY A 42 6.39 -1.53 17.10
N LEU A 43 5.27 -2.25 17.04
CA LEU A 43 4.79 -3.10 18.12
C LEU A 43 5.77 -4.26 18.39
N ARG A 44 6.25 -4.93 17.34
CA ARG A 44 7.19 -6.04 17.48
C ARG A 44 8.54 -5.60 18.08
N ILE A 45 9.03 -4.43 17.68
CA ILE A 45 10.24 -3.83 18.26
C ILE A 45 9.98 -3.44 19.72
N LYS A 46 8.84 -2.81 20.00
CA LYS A 46 8.43 -2.41 21.35
C LYS A 46 8.36 -3.64 22.28
N THR A 47 7.78 -4.76 21.84
CA THR A 47 7.68 -5.97 22.68
C THR A 47 9.03 -6.65 22.92
N GLU A 48 9.94 -6.65 21.95
CA GLU A 48 11.31 -7.18 22.14
C GLU A 48 12.14 -6.33 23.10
N ILE A 49 11.97 -5.01 23.03
CA ILE A 49 12.74 -4.04 23.82
C ILE A 49 12.13 -3.82 25.21
N LEU A 50 10.90 -4.27 25.46
CA LEU A 50 10.22 -4.07 26.75
C LEU A 50 10.65 -5.07 27.83
N LYS A 51 11.55 -4.58 28.69
CA LYS A 51 11.43 -4.66 30.16
C LYS A 51 11.33 -3.24 30.75
N ASP A 52 10.28 -2.51 30.37
CA ASP A 52 9.85 -1.19 30.92
C ASP A 52 10.84 -0.01 30.98
N GLN A 53 12.07 -0.15 30.49
CA GLN A 53 13.01 0.96 30.39
C GLN A 53 13.53 1.10 28.97
N ARG A 54 13.48 2.33 28.43
CA ARG A 54 14.25 2.72 27.24
C ARG A 54 15.74 2.66 27.58
N ALA A 55 16.29 1.46 27.62
CA ALA A 55 17.71 1.24 27.84
C ALA A 55 18.50 1.59 26.59
N GLU A 56 19.75 1.99 26.77
CA GLU A 56 20.71 2.25 25.70
C GLU A 56 20.85 1.04 24.75
N TYR A 57 20.70 -0.17 25.29
CA TYR A 57 20.57 -1.43 24.53
C TYR A 57 19.49 -1.37 23.43
N GLY A 58 18.32 -0.80 23.72
CA GLY A 58 17.24 -0.68 22.73
C GLY A 58 17.61 0.22 21.56
N LYS A 59 18.45 1.24 21.77
CA LYS A 59 18.94 2.12 20.71
C LYS A 59 19.86 1.38 19.76
N GLU A 60 20.79 0.58 20.29
CA GLU A 60 21.72 -0.22 19.47
C GLU A 60 21.00 -1.33 18.70
N VAL A 61 20.01 -1.98 19.31
CA VAL A 61 19.15 -2.96 18.60
C VAL A 61 18.47 -2.32 17.39
N ILE A 62 17.87 -1.13 17.55
CA ILE A 62 17.19 -0.43 16.45
C ILE A 62 18.18 -0.02 15.35
N LYS A 63 19.39 0.43 15.70
CA LYS A 63 20.43 0.78 14.71
C LYS A 63 20.85 -0.44 13.88
N ASN A 64 21.12 -1.56 14.54
CA ASN A 64 21.50 -2.79 13.84
C ASN A 64 20.37 -3.32 12.97
N LEU A 65 19.13 -3.30 13.48
CA LEU A 65 17.96 -3.69 12.70
C LEU A 65 17.77 -2.80 11.47
N ALA A 66 17.96 -1.48 11.61
CA ALA A 66 17.88 -0.56 10.48
C ALA A 66 18.93 -0.86 9.41
N LYS A 67 20.17 -1.18 9.80
CA LYS A 67 21.22 -1.57 8.85
C LYS A 67 20.81 -2.81 8.05
N LEU A 68 20.37 -3.87 8.73
CA LEU A 68 19.96 -5.13 8.09
C LEU A 68 18.72 -4.97 7.21
N LEU A 69 17.72 -4.20 7.67
CA LEU A 69 16.51 -3.96 6.88
C LEU A 69 16.80 -3.04 5.68
N THR A 70 17.70 -2.08 5.82
CA THR A 70 18.13 -1.23 4.70
C THR A 70 18.89 -2.04 3.66
N GLU A 71 19.73 -2.98 4.08
CA GLU A 71 20.42 -3.90 3.18
C GLU A 71 19.44 -4.81 2.43
N LYS A 72 18.44 -5.35 3.14
CA LYS A 72 17.45 -6.28 2.56
C LYS A 72 16.37 -5.62 1.70
N TYR A 73 15.83 -4.49 2.15
CA TYR A 73 14.64 -3.86 1.57
C TYR A 73 14.89 -2.44 1.03
N GLY A 74 16.11 -1.91 1.18
CA GLY A 74 16.51 -0.60 0.66
C GLY A 74 16.28 0.57 1.62
N LYS A 75 16.57 1.78 1.12
CA LYS A 75 16.66 3.05 1.87
C LYS A 75 15.43 3.45 2.70
N GLY A 76 14.29 2.79 2.52
CA GLY A 76 13.05 3.07 3.26
C GLY A 76 13.09 2.66 4.74
N TRP A 77 14.10 1.88 5.18
CA TRP A 77 14.15 1.26 6.51
C TRP A 77 15.26 1.80 7.42
N SER A 78 15.45 3.12 7.38
CA SER A 78 16.44 3.81 8.22
C SER A 78 16.14 3.74 9.72
N PHE A 79 17.14 4.07 10.54
CA PHE A 79 16.98 4.17 11.99
C PHE A 79 15.80 5.07 12.39
N TYR A 80 15.67 6.25 11.76
CA TYR A 80 14.57 7.18 11.99
C TYR A 80 13.21 6.60 11.60
N LYS A 81 13.14 5.81 10.51
CA LYS A 81 11.90 5.13 10.13
C LYS A 81 11.47 4.14 11.22
N LEU A 82 12.39 3.34 11.74
CA LEU A 82 12.07 2.38 12.81
C LEU A 82 11.67 3.08 14.11
N GLN A 83 12.33 4.17 14.48
CA GLN A 83 11.92 4.98 15.62
C GLN A 83 10.50 5.54 15.43
N HIS A 84 10.14 5.97 14.22
CA HIS A 84 8.79 6.42 13.91
C HIS A 84 7.76 5.29 14.06
N CYS A 85 8.09 4.08 13.59
CA CYS A 85 7.24 2.89 13.77
C CYS A 85 7.02 2.61 15.25
N VAL A 86 8.10 2.57 16.05
CA VAL A 86 8.03 2.35 17.50
C VAL A 86 7.18 3.43 18.18
N ARG A 87 7.40 4.71 17.84
CA ARG A 87 6.60 5.83 18.39
C ARG A 87 5.11 5.66 18.08
N SER A 88 4.76 5.26 16.86
CA SER A 88 3.39 4.97 16.47
C SER A 88 2.77 3.87 17.34
N ALA A 89 3.49 2.78 17.62
CA ALA A 89 3.02 1.69 18.49
C ALA A 89 2.91 2.04 19.99
N TYR A 90 3.52 3.14 20.43
CA TYR A 90 3.29 3.70 21.77
C TYR A 90 2.08 4.63 21.82
N ILE A 91 1.81 5.37 20.73
CA ILE A 91 0.69 6.33 20.66
C ILE A 91 -0.63 5.59 20.41
N PHE A 92 -0.63 4.62 19.49
CA PHE A 92 -1.82 3.87 19.12
C PHE A 92 -1.75 2.49 19.76
N ALA A 93 -2.35 2.33 20.95
CA ALA A 93 -2.42 1.05 21.64
C ALA A 93 -3.32 0.04 20.90
N ASN A 94 -4.37 0.53 20.23
CA ASN A 94 -5.28 -0.26 19.41
C ASN A 94 -5.26 0.22 17.96
N ILE A 95 -5.34 -0.74 17.03
CA ILE A 95 -5.31 -0.52 15.58
C ILE A 95 -6.46 0.38 15.07
N GLU A 96 -7.60 0.34 15.76
CA GLU A 96 -8.82 1.09 15.43
C GLU A 96 -8.60 2.62 15.45
N TYR A 97 -7.62 3.12 16.21
CA TYR A 97 -7.31 4.54 16.27
C TYR A 97 -6.53 5.07 15.06
N LEU A 98 -6.06 4.21 14.16
CA LEU A 98 -5.32 4.66 12.97
C LEU A 98 -6.23 5.28 11.90
N MET A 99 -7.56 5.21 12.05
CA MET A 99 -8.58 5.80 11.13
C MET A 99 -8.21 5.64 9.65
N LEU A 100 -7.75 4.44 9.27
CA LEU A 100 -7.14 4.19 7.97
C LEU A 100 -8.12 4.36 6.80
N GLU A 101 -9.41 4.19 7.07
CA GLU A 101 -10.48 4.37 6.08
C GLU A 101 -10.84 5.85 5.86
N GLU A 102 -10.62 6.73 6.84
CA GLU A 102 -10.97 8.16 6.78
C GLU A 102 -9.80 9.07 6.40
N SER A 103 -8.57 8.55 6.41
CA SER A 103 -7.39 9.37 6.14
C SER A 103 -7.30 9.77 4.65
N ASN A 104 -7.36 11.08 4.38
CA ASN A 104 -7.14 11.68 3.05
C ASN A 104 -5.66 11.57 2.56
N ILE A 105 -4.88 10.64 3.13
CA ILE A 105 -3.48 10.45 2.80
C ILE A 105 -3.41 9.74 1.45
N LYS A 106 -2.98 10.43 0.40
CA LYS A 106 -2.88 9.90 -0.97
C LYS A 106 -1.48 9.43 -1.34
N VAL A 107 -0.61 9.19 -0.36
CA VAL A 107 0.80 8.87 -0.59
C VAL A 107 0.94 7.61 -1.45
N ALA A 108 0.15 6.57 -1.19
CA ALA A 108 0.14 5.38 -2.03
C ALA A 108 -0.32 5.66 -3.47
N GLN A 109 -1.14 6.67 -3.77
CA GLN A 109 -1.51 7.01 -5.17
C GLN A 109 -0.28 7.28 -6.05
N TYR A 110 0.82 7.76 -5.44
CA TYR A 110 2.09 7.99 -6.13
C TYR A 110 3.00 6.75 -6.18
N TYR A 111 2.78 5.76 -5.30
CA TYR A 111 3.61 4.54 -5.20
C TYR A 111 2.96 3.30 -5.85
N THR A 112 1.63 3.22 -5.92
CA THR A 112 0.92 2.16 -6.63
C THR A 112 0.95 2.44 -8.13
N GLN A 113 2.00 1.95 -8.77
CA GLN A 113 1.98 1.82 -10.22
C GLN A 113 1.01 0.69 -10.60
N LEU A 114 0.06 1.00 -11.47
CA LEU A 114 -0.72 -0.05 -12.13
C LEU A 114 0.25 -1.00 -12.84
N PRO A 115 -0.03 -2.31 -12.86
CA PRO A 115 0.79 -3.26 -13.61
C PRO A 115 0.95 -2.81 -15.06
N ASP A 116 2.08 -3.13 -15.68
CA ASP A 116 2.31 -2.81 -17.09
C ASP A 116 1.09 -3.22 -17.92
N LYS A 117 0.61 -2.30 -18.76
CA LYS A 117 -0.53 -2.50 -19.67
C LYS A 117 -0.42 -3.82 -20.44
N LYS A 118 0.79 -4.24 -20.81
CA LYS A 118 1.05 -5.52 -21.49
C LYS A 118 0.63 -6.72 -20.64
N ILE A 119 0.87 -6.70 -19.34
CA ILE A 119 0.50 -7.78 -18.41
C ILE A 119 -1.02 -7.82 -18.25
N LEU A 120 -1.65 -6.66 -18.10
CA LEU A 120 -3.11 -6.55 -17.98
C LEU A 120 -3.81 -7.04 -19.26
N SER A 121 -3.32 -6.64 -20.44
CA SER A 121 -3.84 -7.09 -21.73
C SER A 121 -3.79 -8.62 -21.85
N LYS A 122 -2.63 -9.23 -21.58
CA LYS A 122 -2.48 -10.69 -21.65
C LYS A 122 -3.45 -11.43 -20.73
N LYS A 123 -3.67 -10.91 -19.50
CA LYS A 123 -4.63 -11.51 -18.57
C LYS A 123 -6.07 -11.38 -19.07
N LEU A 124 -6.43 -10.23 -19.66
CA LEU A 124 -7.75 -9.99 -20.22
C LEU A 124 -8.02 -10.91 -21.41
N ASP A 125 -7.07 -11.02 -22.34
CA ASP A 125 -7.20 -11.90 -23.51
C ASP A 125 -7.41 -13.35 -23.09
N LYS A 126 -6.66 -13.82 -22.07
CA LYS A 126 -6.84 -15.14 -21.49
C LYS A 126 -8.23 -15.32 -20.87
N ALA A 127 -8.73 -14.34 -20.12
CA ALA A 127 -10.07 -14.40 -19.53
C ALA A 127 -11.17 -14.44 -20.60
N ILE A 128 -11.02 -13.69 -21.69
CA ILE A 128 -11.95 -13.70 -22.83
C ILE A 128 -11.94 -15.06 -23.53
N ALA A 129 -10.76 -15.67 -23.74
CA ALA A 129 -10.65 -17.01 -24.32
C ALA A 129 -11.40 -18.05 -23.49
N ILE A 130 -11.16 -18.06 -22.16
CA ILE A 130 -11.87 -18.96 -21.22
C ILE A 130 -13.39 -18.75 -21.28
N ALA A 131 -13.85 -17.49 -21.31
CA ALA A 131 -15.27 -17.18 -21.36
C ALA A 131 -15.93 -17.61 -22.69
N ARG A 132 -15.19 -17.58 -23.81
CA ARG A 132 -15.66 -18.05 -25.12
C ARG A 132 -15.75 -19.57 -25.17
N GLU A 133 -14.75 -20.28 -24.66
CA GLU A 133 -14.76 -21.75 -24.58
C GLU A 133 -15.93 -22.25 -23.70
N ALA A 134 -16.15 -21.61 -22.54
CA ALA A 134 -17.27 -21.94 -21.64
C ALA A 134 -18.65 -21.66 -22.27
N LYS A 135 -18.74 -20.73 -23.23
CA LYS A 135 -19.98 -20.45 -23.99
C LYS A 135 -20.21 -21.44 -25.14
N GLN A 136 -19.17 -22.09 -25.66
CA GLN A 136 -19.25 -23.07 -26.75
C GLN A 136 -19.53 -24.49 -26.25
N GLN A 137 -19.30 -24.76 -24.96
CA GLN A 137 -19.60 -26.03 -24.30
C GLN A 137 -21.02 -26.09 -23.69
N LYS A 138 -21.82 -25.03 -23.88
CA LYS A 138 -23.25 -24.94 -23.53
C LYS A 138 -24.08 -24.92 -24.80
#